data_AF-A0A7K9MYG9-F1
#
_entry.id   AF-A0A7K9MYG9-F1
#
_cell.length_a   1.000
_cell.length_b   1.000
_cell.length_c   1.000
_cell.angle_alpha   90.00
_cell.angle_beta   90.00
_cell.angle_gamma   90.00
#
_symmetry.space_group_name_H-M   'P 1'
#
loop_
_entity.id
_entity.type
_entity.pdbx_description
1 polymer ?
#
loop_
_entity_poly.entity_id
_entity_poly.type
_entity_poly.pdbx_seq_one_letter_code
_entity_poly.pdbx_strand_id
1 'polypeptide(L)'
;DRSFHLPCASQGECVTQFFGLYRSFCWQHRPEQAVQATPEKDSTCIVCLELVEDKKSYRTMVCPACRHAWFHRSCIQKQAIHAGVRFRCLHCQSKDQFVMEMLTMG
;
A
#
# COMPACT_ATOMS: atom_id res chain seq x y z
N ASP A 1 6.55 -18.40 -18.14
CA ASP A 1 7.01 -17.28 -17.29
C ASP A 1 6.15 -16.04 -17.46
N ARG A 2 5.98 -15.26 -16.39
CA ARG A 2 5.48 -13.88 -16.47
C ARG A 2 6.64 -12.95 -16.16
N SER A 3 6.87 -11.95 -17.02
CA SER A 3 7.92 -10.95 -16.84
C SER A 3 7.36 -9.68 -16.20
N PHE A 4 8.10 -9.10 -15.25
CA PHE A 4 7.65 -7.97 -14.43
C PHE A 4 8.55 -6.74 -14.65
N HIS A 5 8.58 -6.19 -15.87
CA HIS A 5 9.19 -4.87 -16.06
C HIS A 5 8.46 -3.85 -15.19
N LEU A 6 9.18 -2.95 -14.52
CA LEU A 6 8.60 -2.12 -13.46
C LEU A 6 7.34 -1.31 -13.87
N PRO A 7 7.30 -0.64 -15.05
CA PRO A 7 6.09 0.04 -15.49
C PRO A 7 4.94 -0.94 -15.79
N CYS A 8 5.25 -2.08 -16.41
CA CYS A 8 4.29 -3.13 -16.74
C CYS A 8 3.73 -3.82 -15.49
N ALA A 9 4.54 -3.98 -14.44
CA ALA A 9 4.14 -4.54 -13.17
C ALA A 9 3.08 -3.68 -12.48
N SER A 10 3.25 -2.35 -12.50
CA SER A 10 2.26 -1.43 -11.94
C SER A 10 0.94 -1.45 -12.73
N GLN A 11 1.02 -1.47 -14.07
CA GLN A 11 -0.15 -1.56 -14.94
C GLN A 11 -0.88 -2.90 -14.80
N GLY A 12 -0.13 -3.99 -14.63
CA GLY A 12 -0.66 -5.34 -14.40
C GLY A 12 -1.01 -5.64 -12.96
N GLU A 13 -1.13 -4.62 -12.11
CA GLU A 13 -1.46 -4.71 -10.68
C GLU A 13 -0.64 -5.75 -9.91
N CYS A 14 0.65 -5.82 -10.23
CA CYS A 14 1.61 -6.68 -9.59
C CYS A 14 2.19 -6.00 -8.35
N VAL A 15 2.63 -6.82 -7.40
CA VAL A 15 3.32 -6.38 -6.18
C VAL A 15 4.77 -6.83 -6.27
N THR A 16 5.70 -5.88 -6.13
CA THR A 16 7.14 -6.15 -6.05
C THR A 16 7.65 -5.73 -4.68
N GLN A 17 8.27 -6.67 -3.98
CA GLN A 17 8.85 -6.46 -2.66
C GLN A 17 10.33 -6.12 -2.83
N PHE A 18 10.78 -4.99 -2.30
CA PHE A 18 12.18 -4.56 -2.37
C PHE A 18 12.98 -4.91 -1.11
N PHE A 19 12.62 -6.02 -0.47
CA PHE A 19 13.25 -6.53 0.75
C PHE A 19 13.37 -8.06 0.70
N GLY A 20 14.24 -8.61 1.54
CA GLY A 20 14.44 -10.07 1.65
C GLY A 20 14.87 -10.69 0.32
N LEU A 21 14.03 -11.56 -0.24
CA LEU A 21 14.28 -12.29 -1.49
C LEU A 21 13.82 -11.53 -2.75
N TYR A 22 13.43 -10.26 -2.63
CA TYR A 22 13.03 -9.41 -3.76
C TYR A 22 11.91 -10.00 -4.62
N ARG A 23 10.89 -10.57 -3.98
CA ARG A 23 9.81 -11.32 -4.64
C ARG A 23 8.89 -10.40 -5.45
N SER A 24 8.40 -10.90 -6.58
CA SER A 24 7.36 -10.25 -7.37
C SER A 24 6.17 -11.19 -7.56
N PHE A 25 4.97 -10.64 -7.47
CA PHE A 25 3.71 -11.37 -7.52
C PHE A 25 2.80 -10.77 -8.58
N CYS A 26 2.18 -11.62 -9.40
CA CYS A 26 1.19 -11.17 -10.38
C CYS A 26 -0.14 -10.81 -9.71
N TRP A 27 -1.05 -10.19 -10.46
CA TRP A 27 -2.39 -9.82 -9.96
C TRP A 27 -3.20 -10.94 -9.30
N GLN A 28 -2.95 -12.21 -9.66
CA GLN A 28 -3.64 -13.39 -9.08
C GLN A 28 -3.02 -13.87 -7.77
N HIS A 29 -1.71 -13.64 -7.58
CA HIS A 29 -0.95 -14.19 -6.47
C HIS A 29 -0.34 -13.12 -5.56
N ARG A 30 -0.69 -11.86 -5.79
CA ARG A 30 -0.26 -10.74 -4.96
C ARG A 30 -0.79 -10.89 -3.54
N PRO A 31 -0.04 -10.43 -2.53
CA PRO A 31 -0.57 -10.35 -1.18
C PRO A 31 -1.75 -9.38 -1.11
N GLU A 32 -2.61 -9.61 -0.12
CA GLU A 32 -3.69 -8.72 0.26
C GLU A 32 -3.55 -8.35 1.73
N GLN A 33 -4.01 -7.16 2.11
CA GLN A 33 -3.99 -6.76 3.50
C GLN A 33 -4.96 -7.61 4.34
N ALA A 34 -4.42 -8.36 5.29
CA ALA A 34 -5.20 -9.25 6.16
C ALA A 34 -6.09 -8.49 7.16
N VAL A 35 -5.75 -7.23 7.47
CA VAL A 35 -6.50 -6.38 8.41
C VAL A 35 -7.94 -6.21 7.96
N GLN A 36 -8.90 -6.59 8.81
CA GLN A 36 -10.33 -6.43 8.53
C GLN A 36 -10.73 -4.99 8.82
N ALA A 37 -10.81 -4.18 7.76
CA ALA A 37 -11.26 -2.80 7.77
C ALA A 37 -11.90 -2.49 6.42
N THR A 38 -12.94 -1.67 6.45
CA THR A 38 -13.64 -1.16 5.26
C THR A 38 -13.67 0.36 5.36
N PRO A 39 -13.40 1.09 4.26
CA PRO A 39 -13.54 2.53 4.25
C PRO A 39 -14.96 2.94 4.63
N GLU A 40 -15.10 4.02 5.38
CA GLU A 40 -16.39 4.69 5.51
C GLU A 40 -16.80 5.32 4.17
N LYS A 41 -18.08 5.64 4.04
CA LYS A 41 -18.58 6.34 2.85
C LYS A 41 -17.80 7.64 2.65
N ASP A 42 -17.35 7.89 1.42
CA ASP A 42 -16.60 9.08 1.04
C ASP A 42 -15.23 9.22 1.77
N SER A 43 -14.65 8.10 2.22
CA SER A 43 -13.29 8.09 2.77
C SER A 43 -12.27 8.65 1.78
N THR A 44 -11.35 9.47 2.29
CA THR A 44 -10.30 10.10 1.48
C THR A 44 -8.91 9.55 1.83
N CYS A 45 -8.01 9.62 0.85
CA CYS A 45 -6.60 9.34 1.07
C CYS A 45 -5.98 10.46 1.90
N ILE A 46 -5.37 10.14 3.05
CA ILE A 46 -4.77 11.17 3.93
C ILE A 46 -3.61 11.94 3.26
N VAL A 47 -3.01 11.39 2.20
CA VAL A 47 -1.87 12.01 1.50
C VAL A 47 -2.33 13.04 0.46
N CYS A 48 -3.32 12.73 -0.37
CA CYS A 48 -3.76 13.60 -1.47
C CYS A 48 -5.15 14.22 -1.26
N LEU A 49 -5.87 13.82 -0.21
CA LEU A 49 -7.22 14.27 0.14
C LEU A 49 -8.33 13.93 -0.88
N GLU A 50 -8.01 13.10 -1.89
CA GLU A 50 -8.98 12.57 -2.86
C GLU A 50 -9.63 11.28 -2.37
N LEU A 51 -10.83 10.98 -2.86
CA LEU A 51 -11.58 9.76 -2.53
C LEU A 51 -10.78 8.50 -2.84
N VAL A 52 -10.85 7.52 -1.93
CA VAL A 52 -10.39 6.15 -2.19
C VAL A 52 -11.55 5.26 -2.64
N GLU A 53 -11.24 4.06 -3.15
CA GLU A 53 -12.27 3.05 -3.41
C GLU A 53 -12.98 2.63 -2.11
N ASP A 54 -14.21 2.13 -2.21
CA ASP A 54 -15.07 1.71 -1.09
C ASP A 54 -14.63 0.41 -0.40
N LYS A 55 -13.53 -0.19 -0.85
CA LYS A 55 -12.95 -1.41 -0.31
C LYS A 55 -11.43 -1.41 -0.44
N LYS A 56 -10.79 -2.24 0.36
CA LYS A 56 -9.38 -2.59 0.16
C LYS A 56 -9.20 -3.21 -1.22
N SER A 57 -8.15 -2.81 -1.92
CA SER A 57 -7.84 -3.29 -3.26
C SER A 57 -6.34 -3.15 -3.54
N TYR A 58 -5.91 -3.44 -4.76
CA TYR A 58 -4.55 -3.07 -5.19
C TYR A 58 -4.30 -1.56 -5.04
N ARG A 59 -5.32 -0.73 -5.27
CA ARG A 59 -5.18 0.74 -5.28
C ARG A 59 -5.45 1.38 -3.93
N THR A 60 -6.27 0.75 -3.10
CA THR A 60 -6.71 1.29 -1.80
C THR A 60 -6.16 0.46 -0.66
N MET A 61 -5.37 1.10 0.20
CA MET A 61 -4.73 0.47 1.36
C MET A 61 -5.13 1.18 2.66
N VAL A 62 -5.02 0.46 3.77
CA VAL A 62 -5.29 0.95 5.12
C VAL A 62 -4.07 0.78 6.03
N CYS A 63 -3.89 1.70 6.97
CA CYS A 63 -2.91 1.50 8.04
C CYS A 63 -3.31 0.28 8.89
N PRO A 64 -2.44 -0.74 9.03
CA PRO A 64 -2.74 -1.94 9.80
C PRO A 64 -2.86 -1.66 11.31
N ALA A 65 -2.22 -0.59 11.78
CA ALA A 65 -2.17 -0.23 13.19
C ALA A 65 -3.44 0.47 13.66
N CYS A 66 -3.81 1.58 13.00
CA CYS A 66 -4.99 2.34 13.43
C CYS A 66 -6.27 1.94 12.73
N ARG A 67 -6.23 1.30 11.54
CA ARG A 67 -7.41 0.91 10.74
C ARG A 67 -8.31 2.05 10.26
N HIS A 68 -7.98 3.30 10.56
CA HIS A 68 -8.75 4.49 10.17
C HIS A 68 -8.08 5.28 9.03
N ALA A 69 -6.78 5.10 8.82
CA ALA A 69 -6.04 5.84 7.82
C ALA A 69 -6.02 5.09 6.48
N TRP A 70 -6.64 5.70 5.46
CA TRP A 70 -6.77 5.16 4.12
C TRP A 70 -5.85 5.87 3.14
N PHE A 71 -5.38 5.12 2.14
CA PHE A 71 -4.39 5.60 1.20
C PHE A 71 -4.56 5.02 -0.20
N HIS A 72 -4.31 5.85 -1.21
CA HIS A 72 -3.91 5.35 -2.51
C HIS A 72 -2.53 4.71 -2.43
N ARG A 73 -2.37 3.52 -3.02
CA ARG A 73 -1.09 2.83 -3.12
C ARG A 73 0.01 3.69 -3.74
N SER A 74 -0.31 4.37 -4.84
CA SER A 74 0.63 5.26 -5.52
C SER A 74 1.05 6.45 -4.64
N CYS A 75 0.16 6.99 -3.81
CA CYS A 75 0.48 8.03 -2.85
C CYS A 75 1.42 7.54 -1.75
N ILE A 76 1.19 6.33 -1.22
CA ILE A 76 2.07 5.70 -0.23
C ILE A 76 3.46 5.45 -0.80
N GLN A 77 3.56 4.93 -2.03
CA GLN A 77 4.86 4.68 -2.66
C GLN A 77 5.66 5.98 -2.85
N LYS A 78 5.00 7.06 -3.33
CA LYS A 78 5.62 8.38 -3.40
C LYS A 78 6.03 8.89 -2.02
N GLN A 79 5.16 8.76 -1.02
CA GLN A 79 5.46 9.17 0.34
C GLN A 79 6.67 8.42 0.90
N ALA A 80 6.79 7.11 0.67
CA ALA A 80 7.92 6.30 1.12
C ALA A 80 9.25 6.77 0.51
N ILE A 81 9.25 7.07 -0.80
CA ILE A 81 10.42 7.62 -1.51
C ILE A 81 10.86 8.95 -0.89
N HIS A 82 9.91 9.84 -0.59
CA HIS A 82 10.21 11.16 -0.01
C HIS A 82 10.59 11.11 1.48
N ALA A 83 9.93 10.26 2.28
CA ALA A 83 10.12 10.21 3.71
C ALA A 83 11.34 9.38 4.14
N GLY A 84 11.74 8.39 3.32
CA GLY A 84 12.85 7.49 3.61
C GLY A 84 12.73 6.86 5.01
N VAL A 85 13.77 7.03 5.83
CA VAL A 85 13.83 6.50 7.20
C VAL A 85 12.74 7.03 8.15
N ARG A 86 12.10 8.15 7.79
CA ARG A 86 11.00 8.76 8.57
C ARG A 86 9.62 8.26 8.13
N PHE A 87 9.55 7.26 7.25
CA PHE A 87 8.27 6.70 6.81
C PHE A 87 7.50 6.08 7.98
N ARG A 88 6.26 6.55 8.18
CA ARG A 88 5.32 6.15 9.24
C ARG A 88 3.91 6.56 8.84
N CYS A 89 2.91 6.01 9.51
CA CYS A 89 1.52 6.45 9.30
C CYS A 89 1.37 7.93 9.66
N LEU A 90 0.79 8.74 8.78
CA LEU A 90 0.56 10.17 9.03
C LEU A 90 -0.53 10.43 10.07
N HIS A 91 -1.37 9.45 10.37
CA HIS A 91 -2.46 9.56 11.35
C HIS A 91 -2.03 9.13 12.75
N CYS A 92 -1.64 7.86 12.92
CA CYS A 92 -1.33 7.30 14.25
C CYS A 92 0.16 7.24 14.58
N GLN A 93 1.03 7.67 13.65
CA GLN A 93 2.49 7.66 13.80
C GLN A 93 3.13 6.27 14.01
N SER A 94 2.36 5.18 13.89
CA SER A 94 2.92 3.83 13.88
C SER A 94 3.99 3.71 12.80
N LYS A 95 5.17 3.24 13.22
CA LYS A 95 6.32 2.99 12.35
C LYS A 95 6.40 1.52 12.00
N ASP A 96 6.70 0.65 12.95
CA ASP A 96 7.10 -0.73 12.65
C ASP A 96 6.00 -1.53 11.95
N GLN A 97 4.79 -1.57 12.52
CA GLN A 97 3.67 -2.30 11.91
C GLN A 97 3.27 -1.70 10.55
N PHE A 98 3.29 -0.37 10.44
CA PHE A 98 2.95 0.32 9.21
C PHE A 98 3.98 0.05 8.11
N VAL A 99 5.27 0.24 8.39
CA VAL A 99 6.37 0.05 7.44
C VAL A 99 6.41 -1.40 6.96
N MET A 100 6.29 -2.37 7.88
CA MET A 100 6.30 -3.79 7.50
C MET A 100 5.15 -4.14 6.56
N GLU A 101 3.94 -3.67 6.86
CA GLU A 101 2.80 -3.89 5.98
C GLU A 101 2.99 -3.22 4.61
N MET A 102 3.42 -1.95 4.58
CA MET A 102 3.61 -1.24 3.31
C MET A 102 4.73 -1.90 2.47
N LEU A 103 5.80 -2.41 3.10
CA LEU A 103 6.83 -3.20 2.41
C LEU A 103 6.24 -4.48 1.82
N THR A 104 5.49 -5.26 2.60
CA THR A 104 4.83 -6.48 2.13
C THR A 104 3.91 -6.21 0.95
N MET A 105 3.16 -5.11 1.03
CA MET A 105 2.25 -4.71 -0.02
C MET A 105 2.96 -4.14 -1.24
N GLY A 106 4.19 -3.61 -1.14
CA GLY A 106 5.04 -3.15 -2.25
C GLY A 106 5.00 -1.65 -2.51
#